data_AF-A0A2N3AJV2-F1
#
_entry.id   AF-A0A2N3AJV2-F1
#
_cell.length_a   1.000
_cell.length_b   1.000
_cell.length_c   1.000
_cell.angle_alpha   90.00
_cell.angle_beta   90.00
_cell.angle_gamma   90.00
#
_symmetry.space_group_name_H-M   'P 1'
#
loop_
_entity.id
_entity.type
_entity.pdbx_description
1 polymer ?
#
loop_
_entity_poly.entity_id
_entity_poly.type
_entity_poly.pdbx_seq_one_letter_code
_entity_poly.pdbx_strand_id
1 'polypeptide(L)'
;MKDSDKSKEQLINELAKLRQQVNELKESEIKCKKTEENLKKGQQEFASLFRNSPEPLVYVDEKSNTLNINSCFTELFLLLSYLLVVNKL
;
A
#
# COMPACT_ATOMS: atom_id res chain seq x y z
N MET A 1 42.33 7.12 17.09
CA MET A 1 41.09 7.51 16.38
C MET A 1 41.49 8.34 15.19
N LYS A 2 40.90 8.08 14.01
CA LYS A 2 41.36 8.61 12.71
C LYS A 2 41.13 10.12 12.52
N ASP A 3 40.44 10.76 13.45
CA ASP A 3 40.11 12.19 13.39
C ASP A 3 41.15 13.10 14.07
N SER A 4 42.14 12.56 14.79
CA SER A 4 43.18 13.37 15.46
C SER A 4 44.08 14.14 14.48
N ASP A 5 44.18 13.66 13.24
CA ASP A 5 45.10 14.19 12.24
C ASP A 5 44.40 15.15 11.25
N LYS A 6 43.08 15.35 11.40
CA LYS A 6 42.29 16.21 10.51
C LYS A 6 42.41 17.69 10.90
N SER A 7 42.48 18.56 9.90
CA SER A 7 42.45 20.01 10.13
C SER A 7 41.04 20.48 10.50
N LYS A 8 40.95 21.64 11.17
CA LYS A 8 39.65 22.26 11.49
C LYS A 8 38.80 22.53 10.25
N GLU A 9 39.43 22.93 9.14
CA GLU A 9 38.73 23.17 7.87
C GLU A 9 38.18 21.88 7.26
N GLN A 10 38.92 20.77 7.33
CA GLN A 10 38.44 19.46 6.88
C GLN A 10 37.19 19.03 7.68
N LEU A 11 37.22 19.21 9.00
CA LEU A 11 36.08 18.91 9.86
C LEU A 11 34.86 19.80 9.55
N ILE A 12 35.06 21.09 9.26
CA ILE A 12 33.99 22.01 8.87
C ILE A 12 33.35 21.56 7.55
N ASN A 13 34.16 21.17 6.56
CA ASN A 13 33.67 20.72 5.26
C ASN A 13 32.91 19.38 5.36
N GLU A 14 33.41 18.44 6.17
CA GLU A 14 32.71 17.18 6.46
C GLU A 14 31.37 17.45 7.16
N LEU A 15 31.35 18.33 8.17
CA LEU A 15 30.14 18.72 8.87
C LEU A 15 29.11 19.38 7.94
N ALA A 16 29.55 20.25 7.03
CA ALA A 16 28.69 20.88 6.05
C ALA A 16 28.04 19.85 5.11
N LYS A 17 28.83 18.90 4.59
CA LYS A 17 28.31 17.79 3.76
C LYS A 17 27.31 16.91 4.51
N LEU A 18 27.61 16.54 5.76
CA LEU A 18 26.70 15.73 6.56
C LEU A 18 25.38 16.45 6.81
N ARG A 19 25.42 17.77 7.11
CA ARG A 19 24.20 18.58 7.27
C ARG A 19 23.38 18.64 5.99
N GLN A 20 24.03 18.75 4.83
CA GLN A 20 23.35 18.71 3.54
C GLN A 20 22.66 17.36 3.32
N GLN A 21 23.36 16.24 3.53
CA GLN A 21 22.79 14.90 3.40
C GLN A 21 21.62 14.67 4.35
N VAL A 22 21.71 15.16 5.59
CA VAL A 22 20.59 15.08 6.55
C VAL A 22 19.37 15.83 6.05
N ASN A 23 19.53 16.99 5.40
CA ASN A 23 18.40 17.72 4.84
C ASN A 23 17.78 16.97 3.65
N GLU A 24 18.61 16.44 2.74
CA GLU A 24 18.13 15.63 1.60
C GLU A 24 17.37 14.39 2.07
N LEU A 25 17.87 13.70 3.11
CA LEU A 25 17.19 12.55 3.71
C LEU A 25 15.86 12.93 4.34
N LYS A 26 15.79 14.05 5.08
CA LYS A 26 14.53 14.55 5.67
C LYS A 26 13.49 14.86 4.59
N GLU A 27 13.90 15.51 3.50
CA GLU A 27 13.00 15.80 2.39
C GLU A 27 12.50 14.51 1.71
N SER A 28 13.38 13.53 1.52
CA SER A 28 13.03 12.22 0.99
C SER A 28 12.03 11.48 1.90
N GLU A 29 12.26 11.50 3.21
CA GLU A 29 11.37 10.88 4.20
C GLU A 29 9.96 11.49 4.17
N ILE A 30 9.86 12.82 4.09
CA ILE A 30 8.57 13.52 3.99
C ILE A 30 7.84 13.10 2.69
N LYS A 31 8.54 13.05 1.57
CA LYS A 31 7.96 12.61 0.28
C LYS A 31 7.51 11.15 0.33
N CYS A 32 8.29 10.28 0.97
CA CYS A 32 7.95 8.87 1.18
C CYS A 32 6.65 8.73 1.99
N LYS A 33 6.58 9.38 3.16
CA LYS A 33 5.39 9.37 4.02
C LYS A 33 4.14 9.85 3.29
N LYS A 34 4.24 10.96 2.54
CA LYS A 34 3.11 11.48 1.76
C LYS A 34 2.66 10.50 0.67
N THR A 35 3.60 9.80 0.04
CA THR A 35 3.31 8.79 -0.98
C THR A 35 2.61 7.58 -0.37
N GLU A 36 3.10 7.10 0.78
CA GLU A 36 2.49 6.00 1.53
C GLU A 36 1.07 6.35 2.01
N GLU A 37 0.85 7.56 2.53
CA GLU A 37 -0.46 8.03 2.97
C GLU A 37 -1.47 8.08 1.81
N ASN A 38 -1.06 8.62 0.65
CA ASN A 38 -1.89 8.66 -0.53
C ASN A 38 -2.22 7.25 -1.05
N LEU A 39 -1.23 6.35 -1.07
CA LEU A 39 -1.44 4.95 -1.45
C LEU A 39 -2.43 4.27 -0.50
N LYS A 40 -2.24 4.45 0.81
CA LYS A 40 -3.13 3.89 1.84
C LYS A 40 -4.56 4.40 1.67
N LYS A 41 -4.73 5.70 1.42
CA LYS A 41 -6.05 6.29 1.18
C LYS A 41 -6.72 5.68 -0.06
N GLY A 42 -6.00 5.57 -1.18
CA GLY A 42 -6.53 4.94 -2.39
C GLY A 42 -6.90 3.47 -2.18
N GLN A 43 -6.09 2.71 -1.46
CA GLN A 43 -6.40 1.32 -1.09
C GLN A 43 -7.66 1.22 -0.21
N GLN A 44 -7.83 2.12 0.75
CA GLN A 44 -9.02 2.16 1.61
C GLN A 44 -10.28 2.51 0.83
N GLU A 45 -10.20 3.50 -0.07
CA GLU A 45 -11.31 3.88 -0.95
C GLU A 45 -11.71 2.71 -1.86
N PHE A 46 -10.74 2.08 -2.54
CA PHE A 46 -11.00 0.89 -3.35
C PHE A 46 -11.62 -0.23 -2.52
N ALA A 47 -11.04 -0.56 -1.36
CA ALA A 47 -11.54 -1.63 -0.51
C ALA A 47 -12.94 -1.35 0.03
N SER A 48 -13.31 -0.09 0.23
CA SER A 48 -14.67 0.32 0.60
C SER A 48 -15.63 0.12 -0.57
N LEU A 49 -15.29 0.67 -1.74
CA LEU A 49 -16.14 0.57 -2.94
C LEU A 49 -16.33 -0.89 -3.38
N PHE A 50 -15.25 -1.68 -3.42
CA PHE A 50 -15.30 -3.07 -3.85
C PHE A 50 -16.15 -3.92 -2.89
N ARG A 51 -15.91 -3.81 -1.57
CA ARG A 51 -16.64 -4.60 -0.57
C ARG A 51 -18.10 -4.19 -0.44
N ASN A 52 -18.39 -2.90 -0.47
CA ASN A 52 -19.74 -2.40 -0.27
C ASN A 52 -20.54 -2.26 -1.58
N SER A 53 -19.99 -2.69 -2.71
CA SER A 53 -20.72 -2.71 -3.98
C SER A 53 -21.95 -3.62 -3.86
N PRO A 54 -23.13 -3.16 -4.30
CA PRO A 54 -24.34 -3.98 -4.32
C PRO A 54 -24.33 -5.02 -5.45
N GLU A 55 -23.34 -4.98 -6.34
CA GLU A 55 -23.18 -5.95 -7.42
C GLU A 55 -22.16 -7.02 -7.04
N PRO A 56 -22.37 -8.30 -7.42
CA PRO A 56 -21.36 -9.35 -7.32
C PRO A 56 -20.12 -9.01 -8.14
N LEU A 57 -18.96 -8.88 -7.50
CA LEU A 57 -17.71 -8.55 -8.16
C LEU A 57 -16.63 -9.59 -7.90
N VAL A 58 -15.85 -9.90 -8.94
CA VAL A 58 -14.65 -10.73 -8.91
C VAL A 58 -13.48 -9.91 -9.41
N TYR A 59 -12.42 -9.83 -8.61
CA TYR A 59 -11.15 -9.23 -9.00
C TYR A 59 -10.20 -10.32 -9.46
N VAL A 60 -9.72 -10.22 -10.70
CA VAL A 60 -8.88 -11.22 -11.34
C VAL A 60 -7.57 -10.62 -11.83
N ASP A 61 -6.54 -11.45 -11.98
CA ASP A 61 -5.30 -11.07 -12.67
C ASP A 61 -5.45 -11.16 -14.20
N GLU A 62 -4.38 -10.81 -14.93
CA GLU A 62 -4.35 -10.86 -16.40
C GLU A 62 -4.58 -12.26 -16.98
N LYS A 63 -4.36 -13.31 -16.18
CA LYS A 63 -4.57 -14.72 -16.56
C LYS A 63 -5.94 -15.23 -16.12
N SER A 64 -6.83 -14.34 -15.68
CA SER A 64 -8.15 -14.66 -15.14
C SER A 64 -8.14 -15.50 -13.86
N ASN A 65 -7.02 -15.56 -13.14
CA ASN A 65 -7.02 -16.15 -11.79
C ASN A 65 -7.74 -15.20 -10.84
N THR A 66 -8.66 -15.75 -10.03
CA THR A 66 -9.35 -14.96 -9.01
C THR A 66 -8.37 -14.54 -7.92
N LEU A 67 -8.21 -13.23 -7.77
CA LEU A 67 -7.44 -12.61 -6.70
C LEU A 67 -8.33 -12.32 -5.48
N ASN A 68 -9.57 -11.90 -5.71
CA ASN A 68 -10.54 -11.60 -4.64
C ASN A 68 -11.99 -11.60 -5.14
N ILE A 69 -12.95 -11.71 -4.22
CA ILE A 69 -14.39 -11.56 -4.46
C ILE A 69 -14.99 -10.62 -3.39
N ASN A 70 -16.07 -9.91 -3.73
CA ASN A 70 -16.74 -9.07 -2.74
C ASN A 70 -17.80 -9.84 -1.92
N SER A 71 -18.34 -9.18 -0.88
CA SER A 71 -19.36 -9.80 -0.01
C SER A 71 -20.64 -10.15 -0.78
N CYS A 72 -21.10 -9.27 -1.68
CA CYS A 72 -22.29 -9.51 -2.48
C CYS A 72 -22.16 -10.79 -3.34
N PHE A 73 -21.00 -11.04 -3.94
CA PHE A 73 -20.75 -12.29 -4.67
C PHE A 73 -20.87 -13.52 -3.76
N THR A 74 -20.31 -13.43 -2.56
CA THR A 74 -20.36 -14.52 -1.57
C THR A 74 -21.79 -14.81 -1.15
N GLU A 75 -22.59 -13.78 -0.88
CA GLU A 75 -24.01 -13.91 -0.51
C GLU A 75 -24.83 -14.55 -1.62
N LEU A 76 -24.66 -14.07 -2.87
CA LEU A 76 -25.36 -14.64 -4.02
C LEU A 76 -25.00 -16.12 -4.21
N PHE A 77 -23.71 -16.45 -4.13
CA PHE A 77 -23.25 -17.83 -4.28
C PHE A 77 -23.83 -18.75 -3.21
N LEU A 78 -23.85 -18.30 -1.94
CA LEU A 78 -24.44 -19.04 -0.83
C LEU A 78 -25.95 -19.24 -1.04
N LEU A 79 -26.68 -18.20 -1.44
CA LEU A 79 -28.11 -18.30 -1.72
C LEU A 79 -28.41 -19.32 -2.82
N LEU A 80 -27.64 -19.29 -3.93
CA LEU A 80 -27.78 -20.24 -5.03
C LEU A 80 -27.49 -21.67 -4.57
N SER A 81 -26.43 -21.87 -3.79
CA SER A 81 -26.09 -23.20 -3.25
C SER A 81 -27.18 -23.75 -2.34
N TYR A 82 -27.78 -22.92 -1.49
CA TYR A 82 -28.87 -23.32 -0.61
C TYR A 82 -30.11 -23.73 -1.42
N LEU A 83 -30.49 -22.94 -2.43
CA LEU A 83 -31.64 -23.25 -3.28
C LEU A 83 -31.47 -24.56 -4.04
N LEU A 84 -30.27 -24.87 -4.53
CA LEU A 84 -29.99 -26.15 -5.20
C LEU A 84 -30.18 -27.34 -4.25
N VAL A 85 -29.69 -27.23 -3.01
CA VAL A 85 -29.80 -28.30 -2.00
C VAL A 85 -31.24 -28.51 -1.56
N VAL A 86 -31.99 -27.42 -1.32
CA VAL A 86 -33.36 -27.50 -0.82
C VAL A 86 -34.34 -27.96 -1.88
N ASN A 87 -34.16 -27.54 -3.14
CA ASN A 87 -35.10 -27.85 -4.20
C ASN A 87 -34.85 -29.21 -4.90
N LYS A 88 -33.80 -29.97 -4.52
CA LYS A 88 -33.45 -31.28 -5.12
C LYS A 88 -33.68 -31.30 -6.64
N LEU A 89 -33.12 -30.32 -7.36
CA LEU A 89 -32.91 -30.45 -8.80
C LEU A 89 -31.74 -31.39 -9.07
#